data_AF-A0A6J0LCR9-F1
#
_entry.id   AF-A0A6J0LCR9-F1
#
_cell.length_a   1.000
_cell.length_b   1.000
_cell.length_c   1.000
_cell.angle_alpha   90.00
_cell.angle_beta   90.00
_cell.angle_gamma   90.00
#
_symmetry.space_group_name_H-M   'P 1'
#
loop_
_entity.id
_entity.type
_entity.pdbx_description
1 polymer ?
#
loop_
_entity_poly.entity_id
_entity_poly.type
_entity_poly.pdbx_seq_one_letter_code
_entity_poly.pdbx_strand_id
1 'polypeptide(L)'
;MEETSQEDHGEEALSSRSEEEEQAREGMFKILTKLEIDSAYTSEKLLNLHVLLMHLLAWDNDLEGMGTTLGSSAASFEKALTFDLLCGILESELKDVDEVLDELEAQIVDTSYKLSACKEVSYNVMEGKLAESAESLKQSRGQVSEITLQLAQLRRTLHYIRNGTSENEESVEYSGNNQDLRQKYALRPSDLRHKNALRMLEKSLSRELELEKKLMEFQQNEEQLKLKLHYTEEVSSRMEEASEFIWGRFLEAENSSEVFMGVSKELVGRLQIIQFSQNGAAQREAELKAKLEDITAQLEARDLEVKQLEGTIQENQEIVSEVVTLREHVKLTEQKLKDTEVELKSVNASKQEVLVHLAEMENANESVKESLFEAESRAESGETKIKELNAANLELTEELSFLKDADDKKTKKVNSLEKQLRELEFQLQNSKVSSEAFQEQQNMLYSAIWDMETLIEDLKSKASKAESRTETVEEQCIVLSTTNSALNKEVTSLRQRAKSLEASLDLINKEKEKYAQEIATRNKLLMDMVMQLSSERERIKEQLYSLAKENEKLRVNQCSEGSKYQRNGTYDGDKELPTTTDGGGIGGLAESLQAGG
;
A
#
# COMPACT_ATOMS: atom_id res chain seq x y z
N MET A 1 -8.62 16.26 -63.65
CA MET A 1 -7.18 16.06 -63.39
C MET A 1 -6.91 16.74 -62.08
N GLU A 2 -6.86 16.13 -60.90
CA GLU A 2 -6.83 14.74 -60.39
C GLU A 2 -7.57 14.80 -59.03
N GLU A 3 -8.64 14.03 -58.81
CA GLU A 3 -8.67 12.83 -57.93
C GLU A 3 -7.85 12.98 -56.63
N THR A 4 -8.44 13.40 -55.50
CA THR A 4 -9.07 12.57 -54.44
C THR A 4 -8.46 11.19 -54.25
N SER A 5 -7.71 10.97 -53.16
CA SER A 5 -7.64 9.75 -52.33
C SER A 5 -6.40 9.76 -51.42
N GLN A 6 -6.47 10.27 -50.18
CA GLN A 6 -5.52 9.87 -49.12
C GLN A 6 -5.93 10.36 -47.72
N GLU A 7 -7.00 9.78 -47.17
CA GLU A 7 -7.33 9.92 -45.75
C GLU A 7 -8.19 8.69 -45.39
N ASP A 8 -7.54 7.57 -45.05
CA ASP A 8 -8.19 6.48 -44.27
C ASP A 8 -7.22 5.41 -43.72
N HIS A 9 -5.92 5.43 -44.05
CA HIS A 9 -4.98 4.39 -43.58
C HIS A 9 -4.34 4.65 -42.21
N GLY A 10 -4.81 5.65 -41.45
CA GLY A 10 -4.22 6.05 -40.17
C GLY A 10 -4.82 5.36 -38.94
N GLU A 11 -6.10 4.98 -38.97
CA GLU A 11 -6.79 4.42 -37.81
C GLU A 11 -6.69 2.88 -37.73
N GLU A 12 -6.70 2.16 -38.86
CA GLU A 12 -6.50 0.69 -38.86
C GLU A 12 -5.09 0.28 -38.39
N ALA A 13 -4.05 1.06 -38.72
CA ALA A 13 -2.66 0.75 -38.37
C ALA A 13 -2.32 0.98 -36.89
N LEU A 14 -3.07 1.85 -36.20
CA LEU A 14 -2.93 2.07 -34.76
C LEU A 14 -3.76 1.04 -33.97
N SER A 15 -4.89 0.59 -34.51
CA SER A 15 -5.69 -0.51 -33.93
C SER A 15 -4.96 -1.85 -34.02
N SER A 16 -4.34 -2.17 -35.17
CA SER A 16 -3.61 -3.44 -35.36
C SER A 16 -2.37 -3.55 -34.47
N ARG A 17 -1.71 -2.43 -34.17
CA ARG A 17 -0.52 -2.39 -33.31
C ARG A 17 -0.84 -2.61 -31.84
N SER A 18 -1.99 -2.11 -31.36
CA SER A 18 -2.49 -2.39 -30.02
C SER A 18 -2.87 -3.87 -29.87
N GLU A 19 -3.48 -4.47 -30.90
CA GLU A 19 -3.85 -5.89 -30.89
C GLU A 19 -2.61 -6.82 -30.93
N GLU A 20 -1.58 -6.51 -31.70
CA GLU A 20 -0.32 -7.26 -31.72
C GLU A 20 0.45 -7.17 -30.39
N GLU A 21 0.48 -6.00 -29.76
CA GLU A 21 1.13 -5.80 -28.45
C GLU A 21 0.37 -6.54 -27.33
N GLU A 22 -0.96 -6.58 -27.38
CA GLU A 22 -1.80 -7.30 -26.43
C GLU A 22 -1.72 -8.83 -26.64
N GLN A 23 -1.63 -9.30 -27.88
CA GLN A 23 -1.43 -10.71 -28.22
C GLN A 23 -0.02 -11.20 -27.84
N ALA A 24 1.01 -10.37 -28.02
CA ALA A 24 2.37 -10.66 -27.55
C ALA A 24 2.43 -10.76 -26.02
N ARG A 25 1.73 -9.87 -25.32
CA ARG A 25 1.60 -9.89 -23.86
C ARG A 25 0.89 -11.16 -23.38
N GLU A 26 -0.22 -11.54 -23.99
CA GLU A 26 -0.92 -12.79 -23.64
C GLU A 26 -0.06 -14.02 -23.95
N GLY A 27 0.68 -14.01 -25.05
CA GLY A 27 1.67 -15.03 -25.38
C GLY A 27 2.74 -15.17 -24.30
N MET A 28 3.23 -14.05 -23.76
CA MET A 28 4.26 -14.06 -22.72
C MET A 28 3.73 -14.56 -21.37
N PHE A 29 2.49 -14.21 -21.00
CA PHE A 29 1.83 -14.78 -19.82
C PHE A 29 1.64 -16.30 -19.93
N LYS A 30 1.34 -16.82 -21.13
CA LYS A 30 1.23 -18.28 -21.37
C LYS A 30 2.57 -18.98 -21.21
N ILE A 31 3.66 -18.39 -21.67
CA ILE A 31 5.00 -18.95 -21.49
C ILE A 31 5.39 -18.94 -20.00
N LEU A 32 5.09 -17.85 -19.29
CA LEU A 32 5.41 -17.71 -17.87
C LEU A 32 4.60 -18.66 -16.98
N THR A 33 3.30 -18.82 -17.24
CA THR A 33 2.47 -19.81 -16.53
C THR A 33 2.91 -21.24 -16.82
N LYS A 34 3.35 -21.54 -18.05
CA LYS A 34 3.96 -22.84 -18.36
C LYS A 34 5.25 -23.06 -17.55
N LEU A 35 6.11 -22.05 -17.46
CA LEU A 35 7.34 -22.10 -16.70
C LEU A 35 7.07 -22.32 -15.19
N GLU A 36 6.06 -21.65 -14.64
CA GLU A 36 5.61 -21.84 -13.25
C GLU A 36 5.13 -23.29 -13.01
N ILE A 37 4.35 -23.86 -13.94
CA ILE A 37 3.86 -25.24 -13.86
C ILE A 37 5.01 -26.25 -13.97
N ASP A 38 5.91 -26.07 -14.94
CA ASP A 38 7.04 -26.97 -15.16
C ASP A 38 8.05 -26.89 -13.99
N SER A 39 8.25 -25.71 -13.41
CA SER A 39 9.03 -25.51 -12.18
C SER A 39 8.39 -26.20 -10.97
N ALA A 40 7.08 -26.08 -10.79
CA ALA A 40 6.37 -26.78 -9.71
C ALA A 40 6.46 -28.31 -9.89
N TYR A 41 6.25 -28.81 -11.11
CA TYR A 41 6.36 -30.23 -11.43
C TYR A 41 7.77 -30.79 -11.15
N THR A 42 8.81 -30.08 -11.58
CA THR A 42 10.20 -30.50 -11.31
C THR A 42 10.52 -30.50 -9.82
N SER A 43 10.02 -29.52 -9.06
CA SER A 43 10.18 -29.48 -7.60
C SER A 43 9.51 -30.66 -6.89
N GLU A 44 8.30 -31.05 -7.31
CA GLU A 44 7.58 -32.20 -6.76
C GLU A 44 8.30 -33.50 -7.11
N LYS A 45 8.74 -33.65 -8.37
CA LYS A 45 9.53 -34.81 -8.82
C LYS A 45 10.81 -34.92 -7.99
N LEU A 46 11.50 -33.82 -7.75
CA LEU A 46 12.74 -33.79 -6.97
C LEU A 46 12.53 -34.15 -5.49
N LEU A 47 11.41 -33.71 -4.90
CA LEU A 47 11.01 -34.12 -3.56
C LEU A 47 10.75 -35.63 -3.48
N ASN A 48 10.08 -36.21 -4.48
CA ASN A 48 9.86 -37.66 -4.56
C ASN A 48 11.18 -38.43 -4.70
N LEU A 49 12.12 -37.93 -5.50
CA LEU A 49 13.47 -38.51 -5.62
C LEU A 49 14.27 -38.37 -4.32
N HIS A 50 14.12 -37.27 -3.59
CA HIS A 50 14.72 -37.11 -2.27
C HIS A 50 14.16 -38.10 -1.26
N VAL A 51 12.84 -38.39 -1.30
CA VAL A 51 12.25 -39.45 -0.47
C VAL A 51 12.84 -40.82 -0.82
N LEU A 52 13.03 -41.14 -2.10
CA LEU A 52 13.70 -42.38 -2.52
C LEU A 52 15.15 -42.45 -2.00
N LEU A 53 15.89 -41.34 -2.08
CA LEU A 53 17.24 -41.23 -1.51
C LEU A 53 17.26 -41.47 0.00
N MET A 54 16.30 -40.90 0.75
CA MET A 54 16.19 -41.13 2.19
C MET A 54 15.93 -42.61 2.53
N HIS A 55 15.13 -43.31 1.72
CA HIS A 55 14.95 -44.76 1.87
C HIS A 55 16.24 -45.52 1.57
N LEU A 56 16.98 -45.15 0.53
CA LEU A 56 18.27 -45.75 0.19
C LEU A 56 19.32 -45.53 1.28
N LEU A 57 19.40 -44.33 1.85
CA LEU A 57 20.29 -44.02 2.99
C LEU A 57 19.94 -44.84 4.24
N ALA A 58 18.64 -45.01 4.53
CA ALA A 58 18.22 -45.89 5.62
C ALA A 58 18.62 -47.35 5.36
N TRP A 59 18.53 -47.78 4.10
CA TRP A 59 18.87 -49.14 3.70
C TRP A 59 20.38 -49.42 3.68
N ASP A 60 21.21 -48.41 3.42
CA ASP A 60 22.69 -48.48 3.49
C ASP A 60 23.17 -48.75 4.92
N ASN A 61 22.56 -48.08 5.91
CA ASN A 61 22.83 -48.32 7.34
C ASN A 61 22.49 -49.76 7.76
N ASP A 62 21.41 -50.33 7.22
CA ASP A 62 21.04 -51.73 7.46
C ASP A 62 22.02 -52.71 6.76
N LEU A 63 22.59 -52.33 5.62
CA LEU A 63 23.55 -53.12 4.84
C LEU A 63 24.93 -53.20 5.51
N GLU A 64 25.43 -52.08 6.06
CA GLU A 64 26.66 -52.05 6.87
C GLU A 64 26.56 -52.97 8.10
N GLY A 65 25.40 -53.05 8.75
CA GLY A 65 25.12 -54.00 9.84
C GLY A 65 25.12 -55.47 9.39
N MET A 66 24.77 -55.73 8.13
CA MET A 66 24.63 -57.07 7.56
C MET A 66 25.95 -57.64 6.99
N GLY A 67 26.92 -56.78 6.66
CA GLY A 67 28.23 -57.16 6.10
C GLY A 67 29.05 -58.13 6.95
N THR A 68 28.79 -58.21 8.27
CA THR A 68 29.46 -59.17 9.18
C THR A 68 28.82 -60.56 9.21
N THR A 69 27.66 -60.74 8.59
CA THR A 69 26.89 -62.01 8.56
C THR A 69 26.59 -62.51 7.15
N LEU A 70 27.33 -62.00 6.14
CA LEU A 70 27.10 -62.31 4.74
C LEU A 70 27.73 -63.66 4.34
N GLY A 71 27.23 -64.73 4.95
CA GLY A 71 27.40 -66.09 4.48
C GLY A 71 26.27 -66.47 3.52
N SER A 72 26.47 -66.30 2.21
CA SER A 72 25.85 -67.07 1.12
C SER A 72 24.34 -67.40 1.23
N SER A 73 23.48 -66.42 1.52
CA SER A 73 22.02 -66.59 1.43
C SER A 73 21.48 -65.95 0.14
N ALA A 74 20.60 -66.65 -0.58
CA ALA A 74 19.94 -66.11 -1.77
C ALA A 74 19.17 -64.80 -1.48
N ALA A 75 18.62 -64.66 -0.27
CA ALA A 75 17.86 -63.49 0.16
C ALA A 75 18.71 -62.22 0.38
N SER A 76 20.01 -62.35 0.67
CA SER A 76 20.90 -61.18 0.80
C SER A 76 21.41 -60.69 -0.55
N PHE A 77 21.56 -61.60 -1.52
CA PHE A 77 21.91 -61.26 -2.90
C PHE A 77 20.76 -60.53 -3.60
N GLU A 78 19.52 -60.98 -3.42
CA GLU A 78 18.32 -60.31 -3.95
C GLU A 78 18.20 -58.88 -3.40
N LYS A 79 18.43 -58.67 -2.10
CA LYS A 79 18.43 -57.33 -1.47
C LYS A 79 19.50 -56.39 -2.02
N ALA A 80 20.72 -56.90 -2.25
CA ALA A 80 21.80 -56.11 -2.83
C ALA A 80 21.49 -55.71 -4.28
N LEU A 81 20.93 -56.61 -5.09
CA LEU A 81 20.49 -56.29 -6.44
C LEU A 81 19.34 -55.29 -6.47
N THR A 82 18.37 -55.39 -5.57
CA THR A 82 17.28 -54.40 -5.47
C THR A 82 17.82 -53.03 -5.07
N PHE A 83 18.81 -52.97 -4.19
CA PHE A 83 19.46 -51.71 -3.81
C PHE A 83 20.21 -51.11 -5.01
N ASP A 84 21.03 -51.89 -5.72
CA ASP A 84 21.74 -51.45 -6.93
C ASP A 84 20.76 -50.94 -8.00
N LEU A 85 19.63 -51.63 -8.19
CA LEU A 85 18.58 -51.24 -9.13
C LEU A 85 17.91 -49.91 -8.73
N LEU A 86 17.57 -49.73 -7.45
CA LEU A 86 16.98 -48.49 -6.95
C LEU A 86 17.93 -47.30 -7.05
N CYS A 87 19.23 -47.49 -6.78
CA CYS A 87 20.25 -46.48 -7.06
C CYS A 87 20.31 -46.15 -8.55
N GLY A 88 20.24 -47.15 -9.43
CA GLY A 88 20.20 -46.95 -10.88
C GLY A 88 18.96 -46.17 -11.35
N ILE A 89 17.78 -46.47 -10.77
CA ILE A 89 16.53 -45.75 -11.04
C ILE A 89 16.64 -44.30 -10.57
N LEU A 90 17.16 -44.07 -9.36
CA LEU A 90 17.36 -42.72 -8.84
C LEU A 90 18.30 -41.91 -9.74
N GLU A 91 19.39 -42.49 -10.24
CA GLU A 91 20.30 -41.82 -11.17
C GLU A 91 19.66 -41.49 -12.51
N SER A 92 18.93 -42.43 -13.11
CA SER A 92 18.26 -42.18 -14.40
C SER A 92 17.22 -41.08 -14.26
N GLU A 93 16.40 -41.12 -13.20
CA GLU A 93 15.38 -40.11 -12.97
C GLU A 93 15.97 -38.75 -12.61
N LEU A 94 17.10 -38.71 -11.88
CA LEU A 94 17.79 -37.47 -11.55
C LEU A 94 18.42 -36.84 -12.80
N LYS A 95 18.94 -37.67 -13.71
CA LYS A 95 19.43 -37.20 -15.01
C LYS A 95 18.30 -36.64 -15.88
N ASP A 96 17.16 -37.32 -15.91
CA ASP A 96 15.98 -36.81 -16.62
C ASP A 96 15.49 -35.47 -16.04
N VAL A 97 15.56 -35.30 -14.72
CA VAL A 97 15.27 -34.01 -14.08
C VAL A 97 16.28 -32.94 -14.48
N ASP A 98 17.58 -33.28 -14.50
CA ASP A 98 18.65 -32.36 -14.91
C ASP A 98 18.46 -31.87 -16.36
N GLU A 99 18.09 -32.78 -17.29
CA GLU A 99 17.77 -32.44 -18.68
C GLU A 99 16.56 -31.48 -18.79
N VAL A 100 15.54 -31.64 -17.94
CA VAL A 100 14.40 -30.71 -17.88
C VAL A 100 14.79 -29.36 -17.27
N LEU A 101 15.70 -29.33 -16.30
CA LEU A 101 16.21 -28.08 -15.73
C LEU A 101 17.04 -27.28 -16.75
N ASP A 102 17.81 -27.93 -17.60
CA ASP A 102 18.54 -27.27 -18.70
C ASP A 102 17.58 -26.63 -19.72
N GLU A 103 16.48 -27.32 -20.05
CA GLU A 103 15.43 -26.78 -20.94
C GLU A 103 14.69 -25.59 -20.28
N LEU A 104 14.40 -25.66 -18.98
CA LEU A 104 13.82 -24.55 -18.22
C LEU A 104 14.77 -23.35 -18.14
N GLU A 105 16.07 -23.58 -17.96
CA GLU A 105 17.10 -22.53 -17.98
C GLU A 105 17.15 -21.81 -19.33
N ALA A 106 17.12 -22.57 -20.43
CA ALA A 106 17.06 -22.00 -21.78
C ALA A 106 15.80 -21.14 -22.00
N GLN A 107 14.64 -21.62 -21.53
CA GLN A 107 13.38 -20.87 -21.62
C GLN A 107 13.38 -19.61 -20.74
N ILE A 108 13.98 -19.65 -19.54
CA ILE A 108 14.14 -18.47 -18.67
C ILE A 108 15.03 -17.41 -19.34
N VAL A 109 16.13 -17.82 -19.96
CA VAL A 109 17.04 -16.90 -20.64
C VAL A 109 16.38 -16.27 -21.87
N ASP A 110 15.69 -17.06 -22.69
CA ASP A 110 14.97 -16.57 -23.87
C ASP A 110 13.82 -15.61 -23.48
N THR A 111 13.04 -15.96 -22.45
CA THR A 111 11.97 -15.09 -21.94
C THR A 111 12.50 -13.82 -21.28
N SER A 112 13.60 -13.89 -20.54
CA SER A 112 14.29 -12.72 -19.97
C SER A 112 14.76 -11.77 -21.06
N TYR A 113 15.34 -12.30 -22.14
CA TYR A 113 15.73 -11.49 -23.30
C TYR A 113 14.52 -10.80 -23.94
N LYS A 114 13.42 -11.53 -24.17
CA LYS A 114 12.17 -10.98 -24.70
C LYS A 114 11.54 -9.92 -23.80
N LEU A 115 11.58 -10.11 -22.48
CA LEU A 115 11.11 -9.15 -21.47
C LEU A 115 11.96 -7.88 -21.47
N SER A 116 13.29 -8.02 -21.53
CA SER A 116 14.22 -6.88 -21.53
C SER A 116 14.08 -5.97 -22.76
N ALA A 117 13.62 -6.52 -23.88
CA ALA A 117 13.34 -5.77 -25.10
C ALA A 117 12.09 -4.88 -24.99
N CYS A 118 11.21 -5.13 -24.01
CA CYS A 118 9.95 -4.42 -23.82
C CYS A 118 9.99 -3.54 -22.54
N LYS A 119 9.92 -2.21 -22.67
CA LYS A 119 10.14 -1.24 -21.57
C LYS A 119 8.87 -0.77 -20.85
N GLU A 120 7.80 -1.55 -20.85
CA GLU A 120 6.50 -1.12 -20.32
C GLU A 120 6.24 -1.54 -18.87
N VAL A 121 5.49 -0.73 -18.12
CA VAL A 121 5.24 -0.92 -16.68
C VAL A 121 4.55 -2.26 -16.36
N SER A 122 3.76 -2.82 -17.28
CA SER A 122 3.14 -4.14 -17.09
C SER A 122 4.13 -5.31 -17.16
N TYR A 123 5.29 -5.11 -17.77
CA TYR A 123 6.34 -6.13 -17.87
C TYR A 123 7.15 -6.27 -16.58
N ASN A 124 7.14 -5.26 -15.70
CA ASN A 124 7.75 -5.35 -14.36
C ASN A 124 7.11 -6.44 -13.49
N VAL A 125 5.79 -6.67 -13.62
CA VAL A 125 5.08 -7.75 -12.90
C VAL A 125 5.48 -9.12 -13.45
N MET A 126 5.66 -9.23 -14.76
CA MET A 126 6.11 -10.47 -15.42
C MET A 126 7.60 -10.73 -15.15
N GLU A 127 8.40 -9.69 -15.00
CA GLU A 127 9.80 -9.76 -14.56
C GLU A 127 9.92 -10.30 -13.12
N GLY A 128 9.03 -9.88 -12.22
CA GLY A 128 8.96 -10.43 -10.86
C GLY A 128 8.68 -11.95 -10.85
N LYS A 129 7.65 -12.40 -11.58
CA LYS A 129 7.32 -13.83 -11.73
C LYS A 129 8.43 -14.64 -12.41
N LEU A 130 9.12 -14.05 -13.40
CA LEU A 130 10.26 -14.69 -14.04
C LEU A 130 11.45 -14.80 -13.08
N ALA A 131 11.67 -13.79 -12.23
CA ALA A 131 12.70 -13.82 -11.20
C ALA A 131 12.41 -14.90 -10.13
N GLU A 132 11.15 -15.04 -9.70
CA GLU A 132 10.72 -16.13 -8.81
C GLU A 132 10.98 -17.51 -9.42
N SER A 133 10.69 -17.68 -10.72
CA SER A 133 10.96 -18.94 -11.42
C SER A 133 12.45 -19.23 -11.59
N ALA A 134 13.27 -18.19 -11.81
CA ALA A 134 14.73 -18.31 -11.85
C ALA A 134 15.32 -18.66 -10.48
N GLU A 135 14.76 -18.13 -9.39
CA GLU A 135 15.15 -18.49 -8.03
C GLU A 135 14.77 -19.94 -7.68
N SER A 136 13.57 -20.37 -8.07
CA SER A 136 13.11 -21.76 -7.96
C SER A 136 14.01 -22.73 -8.74
N LEU A 137 14.39 -22.40 -9.98
CA LEU A 137 15.36 -23.16 -10.77
C LEU A 137 16.71 -23.29 -10.07
N LYS A 138 17.20 -22.21 -9.46
CA LYS A 138 18.46 -22.23 -8.72
C LYS A 138 18.37 -23.15 -7.50
N GLN A 139 17.23 -23.15 -6.80
CA GLN A 139 16.99 -24.02 -5.67
C GLN A 139 16.94 -25.50 -6.09
N SER A 140 16.21 -25.83 -7.16
CA SER A 140 16.12 -27.21 -7.66
C SER A 140 17.47 -27.73 -8.16
N ARG A 141 18.29 -26.90 -8.81
CA ARG A 141 19.66 -27.27 -9.22
C ARG A 141 20.58 -27.53 -8.02
N GLY A 142 20.41 -26.76 -6.94
CA GLY A 142 21.08 -27.03 -5.66
C GLY A 142 20.70 -28.39 -5.08
N GLN A 143 19.40 -28.71 -5.09
CA GLN A 143 18.87 -30.00 -4.61
C GLN A 143 19.33 -31.18 -5.46
N VAL A 144 19.35 -31.05 -6.79
CA VAL A 144 19.90 -32.08 -7.71
C VAL A 144 21.37 -32.34 -7.39
N SER A 145 22.15 -31.28 -7.16
CA SER A 145 23.57 -31.40 -6.80
C SER A 145 23.77 -32.13 -5.47
N GLU A 146 22.92 -31.84 -4.47
CA GLU A 146 22.96 -32.49 -3.16
C GLU A 146 22.60 -33.98 -3.25
N ILE A 147 21.51 -34.32 -3.94
CA ILE A 147 21.08 -35.72 -4.15
C ILE A 147 22.17 -36.49 -4.90
N THR A 148 22.75 -35.89 -5.95
CA THR A 148 23.84 -36.50 -6.73
C THR A 148 25.06 -36.78 -5.86
N LEU A 149 25.42 -35.86 -4.97
CA LEU A 149 26.57 -36.02 -4.07
C LEU A 149 26.35 -37.16 -3.07
N GLN A 150 25.16 -37.23 -2.47
CA GLN A 150 24.80 -38.28 -1.51
C GLN A 150 24.72 -39.66 -2.19
N LEU A 151 24.19 -39.72 -3.41
CA LEU A 151 24.14 -40.93 -4.23
C LEU A 151 25.53 -41.43 -4.62
N ALA A 152 26.46 -40.52 -4.93
CA ALA A 152 27.86 -40.85 -5.17
C ALA A 152 28.56 -41.36 -3.89
N GLN A 153 28.20 -40.85 -2.71
CA GLN A 153 28.66 -41.41 -1.42
C GLN A 153 28.12 -42.82 -1.19
N LEU A 154 26.82 -43.05 -1.35
CA LEU A 154 26.18 -44.37 -1.26
C LEU A 154 26.86 -45.41 -2.15
N ARG A 155 27.16 -45.04 -3.40
CA ARG A 155 27.91 -45.92 -4.33
C ARG A 155 29.32 -46.23 -3.87
N ARG A 156 30.03 -45.27 -3.29
CA ARG A 156 31.38 -45.53 -2.73
C ARG A 156 31.31 -46.51 -1.56
N THR A 157 30.33 -46.35 -0.67
CA THR A 157 30.11 -47.26 0.46
C THR A 157 29.78 -48.68 -0.02
N LEU A 158 28.84 -48.82 -0.96
CA LEU A 158 28.54 -50.11 -1.60
C LEU A 158 29.73 -50.76 -2.27
N HIS A 159 30.49 -50.00 -3.07
CA HIS A 159 31.66 -50.51 -3.77
C HIS A 159 32.70 -51.04 -2.77
N TYR A 160 32.86 -50.36 -1.63
CA TYR A 160 33.72 -50.81 -0.53
C TYR A 160 33.21 -52.11 0.11
N ILE A 161 31.90 -52.23 0.35
CA ILE A 161 31.27 -53.44 0.92
C ILE A 161 31.38 -54.62 -0.05
N ARG A 162 31.12 -54.40 -1.35
CA ARG A 162 31.16 -55.44 -2.41
C ARG A 162 32.57 -55.97 -2.67
N ASN A 163 33.59 -55.13 -2.53
CA ASN A 163 34.99 -55.49 -2.76
C ASN A 163 35.77 -55.78 -1.45
N GLY A 164 35.09 -55.77 -0.31
CA GLY A 164 35.65 -56.04 1.02
C GLY A 164 35.96 -57.51 1.29
N THR A 165 36.71 -58.18 0.41
CA THR A 165 37.56 -59.37 0.68
C THR A 165 38.39 -59.79 -0.55
N SER A 166 38.92 -58.84 -1.31
CA SER A 166 40.05 -59.13 -2.19
C SER A 166 41.04 -57.98 -2.13
N GLU A 167 41.98 -58.08 -1.20
CA GLU A 167 43.35 -57.71 -1.56
C GLU A 167 43.70 -58.55 -2.79
N ASN A 168 43.70 -57.90 -3.95
CA ASN A 168 44.68 -58.16 -4.98
C ASN A 168 44.80 -56.87 -5.78
N GLU A 169 45.92 -56.20 -5.53
CA GLU A 169 46.58 -55.39 -6.54
C GLU A 169 46.49 -56.15 -7.87
N GLU A 170 45.83 -55.57 -8.86
CA GLU A 170 46.12 -55.89 -10.26
C GLU A 170 47.54 -55.41 -10.56
N SER A 171 48.52 -56.14 -10.04
CA SER A 171 49.86 -56.20 -10.60
C SER A 171 49.85 -57.34 -11.63
N VAL A 172 50.09 -56.89 -12.85
CA VAL A 172 50.38 -57.63 -14.06
C VAL A 172 51.13 -58.94 -13.79
N GLU A 173 50.57 -60.01 -14.36
CA GLU A 173 51.13 -61.34 -14.64
C GLU A 173 52.64 -61.52 -14.40
N TYR A 174 53.04 -62.50 -13.59
CA TYR A 174 54.07 -63.47 -13.99
C TYR A 174 53.99 -64.77 -13.17
N SER A 175 53.88 -65.87 -13.92
CA SER A 175 53.78 -67.28 -13.52
C SER A 175 54.96 -67.79 -12.68
N GLY A 176 54.70 -68.69 -11.72
CA GLY A 176 55.74 -69.54 -11.14
C GLY A 176 55.30 -70.42 -9.97
N ASN A 177 55.09 -71.71 -10.24
CA ASN A 177 54.88 -72.82 -9.31
C ASN A 177 55.72 -72.74 -8.02
N ASN A 178 55.15 -73.23 -6.90
CA ASN A 178 55.76 -74.29 -6.09
C ASN A 178 54.84 -74.75 -4.95
N GLN A 179 54.28 -75.95 -5.11
CA GLN A 179 53.87 -76.81 -4.02
C GLN A 179 55.13 -77.34 -3.33
N ASP A 180 55.50 -76.80 -2.17
CA ASP A 180 56.10 -77.57 -1.07
C ASP A 180 56.21 -76.67 0.17
N LEU A 181 56.32 -77.25 1.38
CA LEU A 181 56.48 -76.58 2.69
C LEU A 181 55.23 -76.43 3.60
N ARG A 182 54.18 -77.25 3.46
CA ARG A 182 53.05 -77.26 4.42
C ARG A 182 53.26 -78.14 5.68
N GLN A 183 54.47 -78.57 5.99
CA GLN A 183 54.73 -79.42 7.18
C GLN A 183 56.05 -79.08 7.88
N LYS A 184 56.17 -77.91 8.55
CA LYS A 184 57.25 -77.74 9.55
C LYS A 184 57.12 -76.67 10.64
N TYR A 185 55.94 -76.10 10.89
CA TYR A 185 55.76 -75.13 11.98
C TYR A 185 54.54 -75.43 12.85
N ALA A 186 54.60 -76.49 13.66
CA ALA A 186 53.70 -76.61 14.80
C ALA A 186 54.25 -75.73 15.94
N LEU A 187 53.72 -74.51 16.08
CA LEU A 187 54.05 -73.60 17.19
C LEU A 187 53.71 -74.26 18.54
N ARG A 188 54.62 -74.14 19.52
CA ARG A 188 54.35 -74.59 20.90
C ARG A 188 53.16 -73.81 21.49
N PRO A 189 52.30 -74.42 22.32
CA PRO A 189 51.15 -73.74 22.93
C PRO A 189 51.48 -72.46 23.72
N SER A 190 52.70 -72.34 24.25
CA SER A 190 53.20 -71.14 24.93
C SER A 190 53.34 -69.95 23.96
N ASP A 191 53.85 -70.18 22.75
CA ASP A 191 54.08 -69.12 21.74
C ASP A 191 52.75 -68.63 21.16
N LEU A 192 51.76 -69.53 21.04
CA LEU A 192 50.41 -69.19 20.62
C LEU A 192 49.69 -68.29 21.66
N ARG A 193 49.93 -68.51 22.96
CA ARG A 193 49.39 -67.64 24.03
C ARG A 193 50.00 -66.24 23.99
N HIS A 194 51.32 -66.13 23.82
CA HIS A 194 52.00 -64.84 23.67
C HIS A 194 51.55 -64.10 22.42
N LYS A 195 51.40 -64.80 21.28
CA LYS A 195 50.87 -64.24 20.03
C LYS A 195 49.41 -63.78 20.16
N ASN A 196 48.58 -64.52 20.90
CA ASN A 196 47.19 -64.12 21.17
C ASN A 196 47.12 -62.89 22.09
N ALA A 197 47.98 -62.82 23.12
CA ALA A 197 48.06 -61.67 24.00
C ALA A 197 48.53 -60.41 23.25
N LEU A 198 49.56 -60.51 22.42
CA LEU A 198 50.04 -59.41 21.56
C LEU A 198 48.94 -58.94 20.60
N ARG A 199 48.22 -59.84 19.94
CA ARG A 199 47.10 -59.49 19.06
C ARG A 199 45.94 -58.80 19.80
N MET A 200 45.69 -59.18 21.06
CA MET A 200 44.70 -58.52 21.89
C MET A 200 45.14 -57.12 22.29
N LEU A 201 46.44 -56.93 22.58
CA LEU A 201 47.03 -55.61 22.85
C LEU A 201 47.07 -54.72 21.61
N GLU A 202 47.36 -55.26 20.43
CA GLU A 202 47.26 -54.53 19.16
C GLU A 202 45.82 -54.08 18.90
N LYS A 203 44.83 -54.97 19.11
CA LYS A 203 43.42 -54.61 18.98
C LYS A 203 42.97 -53.57 20.01
N SER A 204 43.47 -53.63 21.25
CA SER A 204 43.15 -52.62 22.25
C SER A 204 43.78 -51.28 21.90
N LEU A 205 45.04 -51.28 21.42
CA LEU A 205 45.73 -50.08 20.98
C LEU A 205 45.03 -49.44 19.77
N SER A 206 44.60 -50.23 18.78
CA SER A 206 43.83 -49.70 17.65
C SER A 206 42.52 -49.04 18.08
N ARG A 207 41.80 -49.65 19.05
CA ARG A 207 40.57 -49.06 19.61
C ARG A 207 40.85 -47.79 20.41
N GLU A 208 41.94 -47.77 21.17
CA GLU A 208 42.36 -46.60 21.95
C GLU A 208 42.74 -45.43 21.03
N LEU A 209 43.48 -45.68 19.95
CA LEU A 209 43.78 -44.68 18.91
C LEU A 209 42.53 -44.19 18.18
N GLU A 210 41.56 -45.07 17.91
CA GLU A 210 40.28 -44.68 17.30
C GLU A 210 39.45 -43.80 18.25
N LEU A 211 39.43 -44.11 19.54
CA LEU A 211 38.78 -43.28 20.56
C LEU A 211 39.47 -41.93 20.72
N GLU A 212 40.80 -41.89 20.70
CA GLU A 212 41.57 -40.64 20.73
C GLU A 212 41.25 -39.78 19.50
N LYS A 213 41.16 -40.38 18.31
CA LYS A 213 40.73 -39.68 17.09
C LYS A 213 39.32 -39.09 17.24
N LYS A 214 38.36 -39.88 17.72
CA LYS A 214 36.99 -39.40 17.98
C LYS A 214 36.97 -38.27 19.01
N LEU A 215 37.81 -38.35 20.04
CA LEU A 215 37.92 -37.31 21.07
C LEU A 215 38.44 -36.00 20.46
N MET A 216 39.46 -36.06 19.59
CA MET A 216 39.95 -34.90 18.85
C MET A 216 38.88 -34.30 17.92
N GLU A 217 38.12 -35.14 17.22
CA GLU A 217 36.98 -34.70 16.39
C GLU A 217 35.88 -34.03 17.24
N PHE A 218 35.56 -34.58 18.42
CA PHE A 218 34.62 -33.96 19.36
C PHE A 218 35.11 -32.61 19.87
N GLN A 219 36.39 -32.46 20.22
CA GLN A 219 36.96 -31.19 20.64
C GLN A 219 36.90 -30.14 19.53
N GLN A 220 37.20 -30.53 18.28
CA GLN A 220 37.08 -29.63 17.13
C GLN A 220 35.63 -29.18 16.91
N ASN A 221 34.68 -30.10 17.03
CA ASN A 221 33.25 -29.78 16.92
C ASN A 221 32.78 -28.85 18.05
N GLU A 222 33.28 -29.05 19.27
CA GLU A 222 32.98 -28.17 20.42
C GLU A 222 33.48 -26.74 20.16
N GLU A 223 34.72 -26.58 19.69
CA GLU A 223 35.27 -25.25 19.35
C GLU A 223 34.50 -24.60 18.19
N GLN A 224 34.09 -25.38 17.18
CA GLN A 224 33.24 -24.86 16.10
C GLN A 224 31.86 -24.42 16.61
N LEU A 225 31.26 -25.17 17.54
CA LEU A 225 29.99 -24.80 18.17
C LEU A 225 30.13 -23.54 19.02
N LYS A 226 31.21 -23.38 19.79
CA LYS A 226 31.49 -22.13 20.53
C LYS A 226 31.59 -20.93 19.60
N LEU A 227 32.29 -21.09 18.47
CA LEU A 227 32.41 -20.02 17.48
C LEU A 227 31.04 -19.67 16.86
N LYS A 228 30.25 -20.67 16.48
CA LYS A 228 28.88 -20.47 15.98
C LYS A 228 28.00 -19.77 17.02
N LEU A 229 28.09 -20.18 18.28
CA LEU A 229 27.33 -19.57 19.38
C LEU A 229 27.69 -18.09 19.54
N HIS A 230 28.97 -17.76 19.56
CA HIS A 230 29.42 -16.36 19.64
C HIS A 230 28.91 -15.52 18.48
N TYR A 231 28.96 -16.04 17.24
CA TYR A 231 28.39 -15.32 16.10
C TYR A 231 26.87 -15.13 16.22
N THR A 232 26.14 -16.14 16.69
CA THR A 232 24.70 -16.01 16.91
C THR A 232 24.36 -15.02 18.02
N GLU A 233 25.14 -14.98 19.10
CA GLU A 233 24.99 -14.01 20.19
C GLU A 233 25.28 -12.59 19.70
N GLU A 234 26.33 -12.39 18.90
CA GLU A 234 26.67 -11.08 18.33
C GLU A 234 25.56 -10.59 17.38
N VAL A 235 25.03 -11.47 16.53
CA VAL A 235 23.89 -11.13 15.66
C VAL A 235 22.64 -10.79 16.49
N SER A 236 22.37 -11.56 17.54
CA SER A 236 21.26 -11.29 18.47
C SER A 236 21.42 -9.93 19.15
N SER A 237 22.61 -9.60 19.64
CA SER A 237 22.92 -8.31 20.28
C SER A 237 22.71 -7.14 19.31
N ARG A 238 23.20 -7.25 18.07
CA ARG A 238 22.99 -6.19 17.06
C ARG A 238 21.53 -6.04 16.67
N MET A 239 20.78 -7.14 16.62
CA MET A 239 19.35 -7.12 16.33
C MET A 239 18.55 -6.49 17.48
N GLU A 240 18.95 -6.74 18.74
CA GLU A 240 18.38 -6.09 19.92
C GLU A 240 18.63 -4.58 19.90
N GLU A 241 19.87 -4.13 19.68
CA GLU A 241 20.21 -2.71 19.55
C GLU A 241 19.42 -2.02 18.42
N ALA A 242 19.30 -2.68 17.26
CA ALA A 242 18.51 -2.16 16.14
C ALA A 242 17.02 -2.05 16.49
N SER A 243 16.49 -3.03 17.23
CA SER A 243 15.10 -3.04 17.68
C SER A 243 14.85 -1.92 18.68
N GLU A 244 15.71 -1.73 19.68
CA GLU A 244 15.63 -0.62 20.64
C GLU A 244 15.66 0.74 19.94
N PHE A 245 16.56 0.91 18.96
CA PHE A 245 16.64 2.14 18.18
C PHE A 245 15.36 2.42 17.39
N ILE A 246 14.82 1.41 16.70
CA ILE A 246 13.58 1.53 15.91
C ILE A 246 12.39 1.84 16.84
N TRP A 247 12.26 1.12 17.96
CA TRP A 247 11.20 1.36 18.94
C TRP A 247 11.31 2.73 19.60
N GLY A 248 12.53 3.19 19.91
CA GLY A 248 12.76 4.53 20.45
C GLY A 248 12.29 5.62 19.48
N ARG A 249 12.64 5.50 18.20
CA ARG A 249 12.17 6.44 17.15
C ARG A 249 10.67 6.38 16.93
N PHE A 250 10.08 5.20 17.02
CA PHE A 250 8.63 5.03 16.91
C PHE A 250 7.89 5.75 18.03
N LEU A 251 8.32 5.55 19.28
CA LEU A 251 7.74 6.23 20.44
C LEU A 251 7.92 7.75 20.40
N GLU A 252 9.08 8.23 19.93
CA GLU A 252 9.31 9.67 19.73
C GLU A 252 8.36 10.26 18.66
N ALA A 253 8.14 9.54 17.57
CA ALA A 253 7.19 9.94 16.53
C ALA A 253 5.74 9.93 17.05
N GLU A 254 5.36 8.91 17.82
CA GLU A 254 4.03 8.82 18.44
C GLU A 254 3.78 9.97 19.43
N ASN A 255 4.75 10.27 20.29
CA ASN A 255 4.69 11.41 21.22
C ASN A 255 4.58 12.75 20.46
N SER A 256 5.36 12.92 19.38
CA SER A 256 5.26 14.11 18.53
C SER A 256 3.87 14.25 17.89
N SER A 257 3.29 13.15 17.43
CA SER A 257 1.94 13.09 16.87
C SER A 257 0.89 13.52 17.91
N GLU A 258 0.99 13.03 19.14
CA GLU A 258 0.08 13.40 20.23
C GLU A 258 0.17 14.89 20.55
N VAL A 259 1.39 15.45 20.60
CA VAL A 259 1.60 16.91 20.78
C VAL A 259 0.95 17.70 19.63
N PHE A 260 1.16 17.29 18.38
CA PHE A 260 0.53 17.95 17.22
C PHE A 260 -1.00 17.84 17.26
N MET A 261 -1.55 16.70 17.67
CA MET A 261 -2.98 16.53 17.85
C MET A 261 -3.52 17.46 18.94
N GLY A 262 -2.79 17.62 20.06
CA GLY A 262 -3.12 18.58 21.12
C GLY A 262 -3.16 20.02 20.60
N VAL A 263 -2.12 20.45 19.88
CA VAL A 263 -2.04 21.78 19.26
C VAL A 263 -3.16 22.00 18.24
N SER A 264 -3.45 21.00 17.41
CA SER A 264 -4.54 21.06 16.42
C SER A 264 -5.91 21.23 17.09
N LYS A 265 -6.20 20.45 18.15
CA LYS A 265 -7.44 20.60 18.94
C LYS A 265 -7.56 21.99 19.55
N GLU A 266 -6.47 22.54 20.09
CA GLU A 266 -6.47 23.91 20.62
C GLU A 266 -6.74 24.95 19.52
N LEU A 267 -6.09 24.83 18.36
CA LEU A 267 -6.26 25.74 17.24
C LEU A 267 -7.70 25.74 16.72
N VAL A 268 -8.31 24.55 16.59
CA VAL A 268 -9.72 24.41 16.23
C VAL A 268 -10.63 25.10 17.26
N GLY A 269 -10.36 24.93 18.56
CA GLY A 269 -11.09 25.64 19.61
C GLY A 269 -10.96 27.17 19.49
N ARG A 270 -9.77 27.69 19.21
CA ARG A 270 -9.54 29.12 18.98
C ARG A 270 -10.28 29.62 17.73
N LEU A 271 -10.27 28.86 16.64
CA LEU A 271 -11.02 29.18 15.42
C LEU A 271 -12.52 29.27 15.68
N GLN A 272 -13.09 28.34 16.45
CA GLN A 272 -14.51 28.38 16.83
C GLN A 272 -14.84 29.65 17.63
N ILE A 273 -13.99 30.05 18.58
CA ILE A 273 -14.17 31.29 19.35
C ILE A 273 -14.12 32.51 18.42
N ILE A 274 -13.14 32.56 17.50
CA ILE A 274 -13.00 33.66 16.54
C ILE A 274 -14.23 33.73 15.64
N GLN A 275 -14.70 32.59 15.11
CA GLN A 275 -15.89 32.50 14.27
C GLN A 275 -17.14 32.99 15.01
N PHE A 276 -17.32 32.59 16.27
CA PHE A 276 -18.40 33.10 17.11
C PHE A 276 -18.30 34.62 17.32
N SER A 277 -17.09 35.14 17.58
CA SER A 277 -16.87 36.57 17.76
C SER A 277 -17.11 37.39 16.48
N GLN A 278 -16.73 36.86 15.32
CA GLN A 278 -17.01 37.43 14.00
C GLN A 278 -18.50 37.45 13.72
N ASN A 279 -19.22 36.36 13.98
CA ASN A 279 -20.67 36.33 13.82
C ASN A 279 -21.36 37.38 14.71
N GLY A 280 -20.92 37.51 15.97
CA GLY A 280 -21.43 38.54 16.87
C GLY A 280 -21.08 39.97 16.43
N ALA A 281 -19.93 40.18 15.80
CA ALA A 281 -19.55 41.47 15.21
C ALA A 281 -20.38 41.79 13.96
N ALA A 282 -20.57 40.82 13.07
CA ALA A 282 -21.39 40.96 11.85
C ALA A 282 -22.85 41.28 12.20
N GLN A 283 -23.40 40.65 13.24
CA GLN A 283 -24.74 40.98 13.72
C GLN A 283 -24.84 42.42 14.25
N ARG A 284 -23.88 42.87 15.05
CA ARG A 284 -23.82 44.27 15.51
C ARG A 284 -23.65 45.26 14.36
N GLU A 285 -22.83 44.92 13.37
CA GLU A 285 -22.65 45.73 12.17
C GLU A 285 -23.96 45.84 11.37
N ALA A 286 -24.68 44.73 11.19
CA ALA A 286 -25.98 44.72 10.53
C ALA A 286 -27.01 45.59 11.28
N GLU A 287 -27.05 45.51 12.61
CA GLU A 287 -27.91 46.38 13.43
C GLU A 287 -27.55 47.87 13.28
N LEU A 288 -26.26 48.21 13.25
CA LEU A 288 -25.82 49.59 13.05
C LEU A 288 -26.13 50.10 11.64
N LYS A 289 -25.97 49.25 10.61
CA LYS A 289 -26.36 49.56 9.23
C LYS A 289 -27.85 49.85 9.12
N ALA A 290 -28.70 49.01 9.71
CA ALA A 290 -30.14 49.24 9.73
C ALA A 290 -30.51 50.56 10.43
N LYS A 291 -29.84 50.90 11.55
CA LYS A 291 -30.03 52.20 12.22
C LYS A 291 -29.57 53.37 11.36
N LEU A 292 -28.46 53.23 10.65
CA LEU A 292 -27.95 54.26 9.73
C LEU A 292 -28.92 54.50 8.58
N GLU A 293 -29.44 53.44 7.95
CA GLU A 293 -30.45 53.53 6.90
C GLU A 293 -31.71 54.25 7.38
N ASP A 294 -32.20 53.95 8.60
CA ASP A 294 -33.33 54.66 9.20
C ASP A 294 -33.05 56.15 9.42
N ILE A 295 -31.86 56.50 9.94
CA ILE A 295 -31.45 57.90 10.11
C ILE A 295 -31.33 58.61 8.76
N THR A 296 -30.77 57.95 7.75
CA THR A 296 -30.67 58.50 6.39
C THR A 296 -32.05 58.77 5.80
N ALA A 297 -33.00 57.83 5.92
CA ALA A 297 -34.37 58.03 5.47
C ALA A 297 -35.07 59.20 6.20
N GLN A 298 -34.83 59.33 7.51
CA GLN A 298 -35.33 60.48 8.29
C GLN A 298 -34.71 61.81 7.82
N LEU A 299 -33.41 61.82 7.51
CA LEU A 299 -32.72 63.00 7.01
C LEU A 299 -33.26 63.41 5.63
N GLU A 300 -33.46 62.47 4.72
CA GLU A 300 -34.07 62.72 3.41
C GLU A 300 -35.49 63.31 3.54
N ALA A 301 -36.28 62.80 4.49
CA ALA A 301 -37.61 63.36 4.79
C ALA A 301 -37.51 64.80 5.31
N ARG A 302 -36.54 65.10 6.19
CA ARG A 302 -36.30 66.47 6.67
C ARG A 302 -35.80 67.41 5.58
N ASP A 303 -34.95 66.95 4.68
CA ASP A 303 -34.48 67.73 3.54
C ASP A 303 -35.64 68.10 2.60
N LEU A 304 -36.62 67.19 2.43
CA LEU A 304 -37.86 67.49 1.72
C LEU A 304 -38.70 68.57 2.43
N GLU A 305 -38.85 68.48 3.76
CA GLU A 305 -39.52 69.53 4.55
C GLU A 305 -38.81 70.89 4.43
N VAL A 306 -37.48 70.91 4.48
CA VAL A 306 -36.68 72.14 4.32
C VAL A 306 -36.89 72.74 2.93
N LYS A 307 -36.84 71.94 1.86
CA LYS A 307 -37.12 72.42 0.49
C LYS A 307 -38.52 73.03 0.36
N GLN A 308 -39.53 72.43 1.01
CA GLN A 308 -40.88 73.00 1.04
C GLN A 308 -40.91 74.34 1.78
N LEU A 309 -40.24 74.44 2.94
CA LEU A 309 -40.14 75.69 3.69
C LEU A 309 -39.40 76.78 2.90
N GLU A 310 -38.29 76.45 2.23
CA GLU A 310 -37.58 77.37 1.34
C GLU A 310 -38.49 77.91 0.23
N GLY A 311 -39.30 77.03 -0.39
CA GLY A 311 -40.32 77.43 -1.36
C GLY A 311 -41.33 78.43 -0.78
N THR A 312 -41.88 78.15 0.41
CA THR A 312 -42.81 79.08 1.07
C THR A 312 -42.15 80.40 1.50
N ILE A 313 -40.86 80.39 1.85
CA ILE A 313 -40.11 81.62 2.15
C ILE A 313 -39.97 82.47 0.88
N GLN A 314 -39.67 81.84 -0.25
CA GLN A 314 -39.57 82.52 -1.54
C GLN A 314 -40.91 83.13 -1.97
N GLU A 315 -42.02 82.39 -1.86
CA GLU A 315 -43.37 82.92 -2.07
C GLU A 315 -43.67 84.11 -1.13
N ASN A 316 -43.33 83.99 0.15
CA ASN A 316 -43.51 85.09 1.10
C ASN A 316 -42.64 86.32 0.75
N GLN A 317 -41.44 86.13 0.22
CA GLN A 317 -40.60 87.24 -0.26
C GLN A 317 -41.23 87.96 -1.45
N GLU A 318 -41.86 87.22 -2.37
CA GLU A 318 -42.62 87.79 -3.49
C GLU A 318 -43.82 88.60 -2.97
N ILE A 319 -44.61 88.03 -2.04
CA ILE A 319 -45.73 88.72 -1.38
C ILE A 319 -45.25 90.00 -0.67
N VAL A 320 -44.14 89.93 0.08
CA VAL A 320 -43.58 91.12 0.76
C VAL A 320 -43.18 92.18 -0.25
N SER A 321 -42.59 91.79 -1.38
CA SER A 321 -42.23 92.71 -2.47
C SER A 321 -43.48 93.38 -3.06
N GLU A 322 -44.56 92.63 -3.28
CA GLU A 322 -45.85 93.16 -3.71
C GLU A 322 -46.48 94.09 -2.68
N VAL A 323 -46.40 93.76 -1.39
CA VAL A 323 -46.89 94.63 -0.30
C VAL A 323 -46.09 95.95 -0.25
N VAL A 324 -44.79 95.93 -0.54
CA VAL A 324 -43.97 97.15 -0.62
C VAL A 324 -44.41 98.04 -1.79
N THR A 325 -44.65 97.48 -2.98
CA THR A 325 -45.11 98.27 -4.14
C THR A 325 -46.52 98.82 -3.90
N LEU A 326 -47.43 98.03 -3.33
CA LEU A 326 -48.76 98.48 -2.94
C LEU A 326 -48.69 99.60 -1.88
N ARG A 327 -47.79 99.49 -0.89
CA ARG A 327 -47.56 100.53 0.12
C ARG A 327 -47.04 101.83 -0.50
N GLU A 328 -46.16 101.77 -1.48
CA GLU A 328 -45.70 102.94 -2.24
C GLU A 328 -46.85 103.57 -3.04
N HIS A 329 -47.68 102.76 -3.69
CA HIS A 329 -48.90 103.23 -4.36
C HIS A 329 -49.87 103.91 -3.39
N VAL A 330 -50.13 103.32 -2.22
CA VAL A 330 -50.96 103.93 -1.17
C VAL A 330 -50.38 105.28 -0.76
N LYS A 331 -49.08 105.37 -0.50
CA LYS A 331 -48.41 106.62 -0.13
C LYS A 331 -48.54 107.69 -1.21
N LEU A 332 -48.43 107.32 -2.50
CA LEU A 332 -48.67 108.23 -3.62
C LEU A 332 -50.12 108.72 -3.66
N THR A 333 -51.10 107.83 -3.42
CA THR A 333 -52.52 108.21 -3.39
C THR A 333 -52.87 109.08 -2.18
N GLU A 334 -52.27 108.83 -1.02
CA GLU A 334 -52.40 109.67 0.17
C GLU A 334 -51.80 111.06 -0.06
N GLN A 335 -50.66 111.14 -0.76
CA GLN A 335 -50.06 112.43 -1.12
C GLN A 335 -50.95 113.19 -2.10
N LYS A 336 -51.47 112.54 -3.15
CA LYS A 336 -52.45 113.12 -4.06
C LYS A 336 -53.69 113.62 -3.32
N LEU A 337 -54.20 112.86 -2.35
CA LEU A 337 -55.34 113.27 -1.52
C LEU A 337 -55.03 114.55 -0.73
N LYS A 338 -53.86 114.63 -0.09
CA LYS A 338 -53.42 115.84 0.63
C LYS A 338 -53.31 117.05 -0.31
N ASP A 339 -52.75 116.86 -1.50
CA ASP A 339 -52.63 117.93 -2.49
C ASP A 339 -54.02 118.41 -2.94
N THR A 340 -54.96 117.50 -3.19
CA THR A 340 -56.37 117.85 -3.51
C THR A 340 -57.12 118.51 -2.35
N GLU A 341 -56.79 118.17 -1.10
CA GLU A 341 -57.38 118.80 0.09
C GLU A 341 -56.86 120.23 0.28
N VAL A 342 -55.59 120.50 -0.05
CA VAL A 342 -55.01 121.85 -0.09
C VAL A 342 -55.63 122.68 -1.22
N GLU A 343 -55.83 122.10 -2.41
CA GLU A 343 -56.55 122.74 -3.51
C GLU A 343 -58.01 123.05 -3.13
N LEU A 344 -58.71 122.15 -2.45
CA LEU A 344 -60.08 122.39 -1.95
C LEU A 344 -60.15 123.52 -0.92
N LYS A 345 -59.16 123.62 -0.02
CA LYS A 345 -59.05 124.73 0.94
C LYS A 345 -58.75 126.06 0.26
N SER A 346 -57.94 126.05 -0.80
CA SER A 346 -57.66 127.21 -1.67
C SER A 346 -58.92 127.69 -2.42
N VAL A 347 -59.68 126.75 -3.02
CA VAL A 347 -60.95 127.04 -3.71
C VAL A 347 -62.03 127.54 -2.74
N ASN A 348 -62.06 127.05 -1.51
CA ASN A 348 -63.01 127.52 -0.50
C ASN A 348 -62.63 128.92 0.05
N ALA A 349 -61.34 129.25 0.11
CA ALA A 349 -60.86 130.59 0.45
C ALA A 349 -61.19 131.62 -0.65
N SER A 350 -60.99 131.26 -1.92
CA SER A 350 -61.35 132.14 -3.06
C SER A 350 -62.86 132.34 -3.19
N LYS A 351 -63.67 131.33 -2.87
CA LYS A 351 -65.14 131.46 -2.80
C LYS A 351 -65.61 132.46 -1.74
N GLN A 352 -64.95 132.52 -0.59
CA GLN A 352 -65.27 133.47 0.48
C GLN A 352 -64.85 134.91 0.13
N GLU A 353 -63.78 135.06 -0.65
CA GLU A 353 -63.27 136.36 -1.16
C GLU A 353 -64.18 136.93 -2.27
N VAL A 354 -64.72 136.08 -3.16
CA VAL A 354 -65.66 136.47 -4.22
C VAL A 354 -67.02 136.97 -3.70
N LEU A 355 -67.49 136.47 -2.54
CA LEU A 355 -68.76 136.91 -1.92
C LEU A 355 -68.69 138.32 -1.31
N VAL A 356 -67.49 138.79 -0.91
CA VAL A 356 -67.26 140.14 -0.39
C VAL A 356 -67.01 141.12 -1.55
N HIS A 357 -66.29 140.68 -2.59
CA HIS A 357 -65.95 141.50 -3.77
C HIS A 357 -67.16 141.81 -4.69
N LEU A 358 -68.21 140.98 -4.67
CA LEU A 358 -69.46 141.19 -5.43
C LEU A 358 -70.38 142.28 -4.81
N ALA A 359 -70.31 142.51 -3.50
CA ALA A 359 -71.10 143.53 -2.80
C ALA A 359 -70.49 144.95 -2.90
N GLU A 360 -69.18 145.04 -3.18
CA GLU A 360 -68.44 146.30 -3.29
C GLU A 360 -68.23 146.74 -4.76
N MET A 361 -68.19 145.81 -5.72
CA MET A 361 -68.11 146.11 -7.17
C MET A 361 -69.41 146.64 -7.79
N GLU A 362 -70.58 146.42 -7.20
CA GLU A 362 -71.87 146.87 -7.76
C GLU A 362 -72.07 148.40 -7.63
N ASN A 363 -71.27 149.08 -6.79
CA ASN A 363 -71.40 150.52 -6.49
C ASN A 363 -70.31 151.40 -7.15
N ALA A 364 -69.24 150.81 -7.68
CA ALA A 364 -68.11 151.52 -8.31
C ALA A 364 -67.98 151.31 -9.83
N ASN A 365 -68.66 150.30 -10.39
CA ASN A 365 -68.57 149.91 -11.81
C ASN A 365 -69.34 150.86 -12.77
N GLU A 366 -70.07 151.84 -12.23
CA GLU A 366 -70.78 152.85 -13.03
C GLU A 366 -69.97 154.14 -13.26
N SER A 367 -68.77 154.27 -12.68
CA SER A 367 -68.01 155.54 -12.69
C SER A 367 -66.59 155.49 -13.28
N VAL A 368 -66.01 154.33 -13.63
CA VAL A 368 -64.58 154.23 -14.03
C VAL A 368 -64.37 153.49 -15.36
N LYS A 369 -65.42 153.43 -16.18
CA LYS A 369 -65.42 152.91 -17.57
C LYS A 369 -64.56 153.74 -18.55
N GLU A 370 -63.77 154.70 -18.08
CA GLU A 370 -63.14 155.74 -18.91
C GLU A 370 -61.63 155.97 -18.68
N SER A 371 -60.90 155.19 -17.86
CA SER A 371 -59.49 155.55 -17.57
C SER A 371 -58.41 154.46 -17.45
N LEU A 372 -58.66 153.19 -17.77
CA LEU A 372 -57.60 152.13 -17.67
C LEU A 372 -56.98 151.75 -19.03
N PHE A 373 -56.70 152.73 -19.88
CA PHE A 373 -56.02 152.53 -21.17
C PHE A 373 -54.47 152.66 -21.08
N GLU A 374 -53.86 152.85 -19.90
CA GLU A 374 -52.44 153.26 -19.83
C GLU A 374 -51.50 152.43 -18.90
N ALA A 375 -51.82 151.20 -18.52
CA ALA A 375 -51.11 150.57 -17.40
C ALA A 375 -50.37 149.24 -17.60
N GLU A 376 -50.19 148.68 -18.81
CA GLU A 376 -49.46 147.39 -18.88
C GLU A 376 -48.60 147.15 -20.13
N SER A 377 -47.84 148.17 -20.51
CA SER A 377 -46.62 148.05 -21.31
C SER A 377 -45.37 148.05 -20.41
N ARG A 378 -44.95 146.87 -19.93
CA ARG A 378 -43.57 146.49 -19.49
C ARG A 378 -43.59 145.02 -19.00
N ALA A 379 -43.17 144.02 -19.78
CA ALA A 379 -41.78 143.55 -20.04
C ALA A 379 -41.05 143.00 -18.79
N GLU A 380 -40.27 141.91 -18.77
CA GLU A 380 -39.93 140.79 -19.66
C GLU A 380 -38.88 139.89 -18.93
N SER A 381 -38.84 138.58 -19.22
CA SER A 381 -37.68 137.63 -19.17
C SER A 381 -37.37 136.80 -17.89
N GLY A 382 -37.28 135.47 -18.07
CA GLY A 382 -37.13 134.42 -17.04
C GLY A 382 -36.15 133.31 -17.45
N GLU A 383 -34.92 133.48 -17.02
CA GLU A 383 -33.65 132.80 -17.31
C GLU A 383 -33.44 131.49 -16.51
N THR A 384 -34.44 130.61 -16.39
CA THR A 384 -34.41 129.49 -15.42
C THR A 384 -34.19 128.08 -16.01
N LYS A 385 -33.84 127.93 -17.29
CA LYS A 385 -33.62 126.62 -17.93
C LYS A 385 -32.17 126.12 -18.02
N ILE A 386 -31.18 126.85 -17.49
CA ILE A 386 -29.74 126.52 -17.66
C ILE A 386 -29.13 125.87 -16.40
N LYS A 387 -29.83 125.78 -15.26
CA LYS A 387 -29.26 125.28 -13.99
C LYS A 387 -29.42 123.77 -13.72
N GLU A 388 -30.32 123.05 -14.38
CA GLU A 388 -30.56 121.61 -14.08
C GLU A 388 -29.64 120.64 -14.86
N LEU A 389 -29.00 121.07 -15.95
CA LEU A 389 -28.20 120.17 -16.82
C LEU A 389 -26.74 119.96 -16.33
N ASN A 390 -26.24 120.82 -15.44
CA ASN A 390 -24.88 120.70 -14.88
C ASN A 390 -24.77 119.77 -13.66
N ALA A 391 -25.90 119.38 -13.03
CA ALA A 391 -25.89 118.45 -11.89
C ALA A 391 -25.73 116.97 -12.33
N ALA A 392 -26.25 116.60 -13.50
CA ALA A 392 -26.22 115.22 -14.01
C ALA A 392 -24.84 114.76 -14.53
N ASN A 393 -23.91 115.69 -14.83
CA ASN A 393 -22.57 115.35 -15.36
C ASN A 393 -21.52 115.06 -14.27
N LEU A 394 -21.79 115.36 -12.99
CA LEU A 394 -20.84 115.11 -11.90
C LEU A 394 -20.90 113.65 -11.39
N GLU A 395 -22.09 113.03 -11.35
CA GLU A 395 -22.32 111.66 -10.86
C GLU A 395 -21.72 110.57 -11.77
N LEU A 396 -21.75 110.74 -13.10
CA LEU A 396 -21.19 109.79 -14.07
C LEU A 396 -19.65 109.66 -14.00
N THR A 397 -18.97 110.65 -13.42
CA THR A 397 -17.50 110.64 -13.28
C THR A 397 -17.04 109.85 -12.05
N GLU A 398 -17.90 109.70 -11.04
CA GLU A 398 -17.60 108.92 -9.82
C GLU A 398 -17.77 107.39 -10.07
N GLU A 399 -18.71 106.98 -10.93
CA GLU A 399 -18.95 105.57 -11.30
C GLU A 399 -17.78 104.93 -12.09
N LEU A 400 -17.05 105.70 -12.90
CA LEU A 400 -15.90 105.20 -13.68
C LEU A 400 -14.65 104.92 -12.82
N SER A 401 -14.57 105.48 -11.61
CA SER A 401 -13.44 105.25 -10.70
C SER A 401 -13.53 103.92 -9.92
N PHE A 402 -14.75 103.41 -9.70
CA PHE A 402 -15.00 102.15 -8.98
C PHE A 402 -14.74 100.89 -9.82
N LEU A 403 -14.82 100.97 -11.15
CA LEU A 403 -14.61 99.81 -12.04
C LEU A 403 -13.12 99.44 -12.22
N LYS A 404 -12.19 100.29 -11.79
CA LYS A 404 -10.73 100.05 -11.87
C LYS A 404 -10.18 99.25 -10.67
N ASP A 405 -10.81 99.34 -9.49
CA ASP A 405 -10.44 98.54 -8.30
C ASP A 405 -11.01 97.11 -8.33
N ALA A 406 -11.97 96.83 -9.22
CA ALA A 406 -12.51 95.49 -9.43
C ALA A 406 -11.58 94.56 -10.22
N ASP A 407 -10.69 95.11 -11.06
CA ASP A 407 -9.83 94.36 -11.98
C ASP A 407 -8.59 93.74 -11.26
N ASP A 408 -8.01 94.44 -10.29
CA ASP A 408 -6.91 93.95 -9.43
C ASP A 408 -7.33 92.86 -8.44
N LYS A 409 -8.62 92.83 -8.04
CA LYS A 409 -9.20 91.74 -7.23
C LYS A 409 -9.46 90.49 -8.07
N LYS A 410 -9.77 90.66 -9.37
CA LYS A 410 -10.08 89.58 -10.31
C LYS A 410 -8.81 88.80 -10.68
N THR A 411 -7.70 89.48 -10.96
CA THR A 411 -6.39 88.87 -11.26
C THR A 411 -5.81 88.07 -10.08
N LYS A 412 -5.93 88.56 -8.84
CA LYS A 412 -5.50 87.80 -7.64
C LYS A 412 -6.35 86.55 -7.40
N LYS A 413 -7.65 86.61 -7.68
CA LYS A 413 -8.57 85.46 -7.58
C LYS A 413 -8.28 84.41 -8.66
N VAL A 414 -7.97 84.83 -9.88
CA VAL A 414 -7.53 83.93 -10.97
C VAL A 414 -6.24 83.21 -10.59
N ASN A 415 -5.22 83.90 -10.09
CA ASN A 415 -3.96 83.26 -9.65
C ASN A 415 -4.16 82.27 -8.48
N SER A 416 -5.11 82.54 -7.57
CA SER A 416 -5.48 81.61 -6.49
C SER A 416 -6.19 80.36 -7.04
N LEU A 417 -7.09 80.54 -7.99
CA LEU A 417 -7.81 79.44 -8.63
C LEU A 417 -6.86 78.58 -9.47
N GLU A 418 -5.92 79.17 -10.21
CA GLU A 418 -4.90 78.43 -10.97
C GLU A 418 -3.97 77.60 -10.06
N LYS A 419 -3.61 78.12 -8.88
CA LYS A 419 -2.86 77.34 -7.89
C LYS A 419 -3.68 76.19 -7.33
N GLN A 420 -4.96 76.40 -7.02
CA GLN A 420 -5.87 75.33 -6.58
C GLN A 420 -6.09 74.28 -7.67
N LEU A 421 -6.14 74.70 -8.93
CA LEU A 421 -6.31 73.80 -10.08
C LEU A 421 -5.07 72.90 -10.25
N ARG A 422 -3.85 73.47 -10.17
CA ARG A 422 -2.61 72.65 -10.19
C ARG A 422 -2.49 71.72 -8.99
N GLU A 423 -2.92 72.15 -7.80
CA GLU A 423 -2.92 71.31 -6.60
C GLU A 423 -3.92 70.15 -6.72
N LEU A 424 -5.15 70.42 -7.20
CA LEU A 424 -6.14 69.39 -7.49
C LEU A 424 -5.67 68.43 -8.59
N GLU A 425 -4.98 68.92 -9.61
CA GLU A 425 -4.42 68.11 -10.69
C GLU A 425 -3.28 67.20 -10.19
N PHE A 426 -2.45 67.68 -9.27
CA PHE A 426 -1.46 66.86 -8.57
C PHE A 426 -2.12 65.79 -7.69
N GLN A 427 -3.17 66.14 -6.96
CA GLN A 427 -3.94 65.18 -6.15
C GLN A 427 -4.64 64.12 -7.01
N LEU A 428 -5.20 64.51 -8.16
CA LEU A 428 -5.78 63.61 -9.14
C LEU A 428 -4.72 62.63 -9.67
N GLN A 429 -3.54 63.13 -10.05
CA GLN A 429 -2.44 62.29 -10.52
C GLN A 429 -1.98 61.31 -9.44
N ASN A 430 -1.86 61.75 -8.19
CA ASN A 430 -1.48 60.90 -7.05
C ASN A 430 -2.55 59.84 -6.75
N SER A 431 -3.83 60.21 -6.81
CA SER A 431 -4.95 59.26 -6.68
C SER A 431 -4.94 58.23 -7.82
N LYS A 432 -4.58 58.64 -9.04
CA LYS A 432 -4.49 57.75 -10.20
C LYS A 432 -3.34 56.75 -10.06
N VAL A 433 -2.15 57.22 -9.69
CA VAL A 433 -1.00 56.34 -9.42
C VAL A 433 -1.30 55.38 -8.27
N SER A 434 -1.96 55.85 -7.21
CA SER A 434 -2.40 54.98 -6.10
C SER A 434 -3.43 53.94 -6.57
N SER A 435 -4.38 54.32 -7.43
CA SER A 435 -5.36 53.39 -7.99
C SER A 435 -4.72 52.33 -8.88
N GLU A 436 -3.75 52.71 -9.71
CA GLU A 436 -2.99 51.79 -10.57
C GLU A 436 -2.16 50.81 -9.73
N ALA A 437 -1.50 51.29 -8.66
CA ALA A 437 -0.77 50.42 -7.72
C ALA A 437 -1.68 49.41 -7.00
N PHE A 438 -2.89 49.81 -6.61
CA PHE A 438 -3.88 48.88 -6.03
C PHE A 438 -4.41 47.87 -7.06
N GLN A 439 -4.64 48.29 -8.30
CA GLN A 439 -5.06 47.38 -9.37
C GLN A 439 -3.98 46.33 -9.67
N GLU A 440 -2.71 46.73 -9.67
CA GLU A 440 -1.58 45.82 -9.89
C GLU A 440 -1.41 44.85 -8.72
N GLN A 441 -1.62 45.32 -7.48
CA GLN A 441 -1.68 44.46 -6.30
C GLN A 441 -2.85 43.45 -6.37
N GLN A 442 -4.01 43.89 -6.85
CA GLN A 442 -5.18 43.02 -7.05
C GLN A 442 -4.92 41.97 -8.13
N ASN A 443 -4.28 42.33 -9.23
CA ASN A 443 -3.90 41.39 -10.29
C ASN A 443 -2.88 40.36 -9.80
N MET A 444 -1.90 40.76 -8.97
CA MET A 444 -0.99 39.81 -8.32
C MET A 444 -1.73 38.85 -7.38
N LEU A 445 -2.69 39.35 -6.61
CA LEU A 445 -3.54 38.51 -5.76
C LEU A 445 -4.35 37.51 -6.59
N TYR A 446 -4.93 37.92 -7.72
CA TYR A 446 -5.66 37.01 -8.61
C TYR A 446 -4.74 35.93 -9.21
N SER A 447 -3.52 36.27 -9.62
CA SER A 447 -2.55 35.28 -10.09
C SER A 447 -2.20 34.26 -8.99
N ALA A 448 -1.96 34.73 -7.76
CA ALA A 448 -1.67 33.85 -6.63
C ALA A 448 -2.86 32.95 -6.25
N ILE A 449 -4.10 33.47 -6.34
CA ILE A 449 -5.32 32.67 -6.14
C ILE A 449 -5.41 31.57 -7.19
N TRP A 450 -5.17 31.90 -8.47
CA TRP A 450 -5.22 30.93 -9.56
C TRP A 450 -4.16 29.81 -9.41
N ASP A 451 -2.94 30.16 -8.98
CA ASP A 451 -1.90 29.19 -8.67
C ASP A 451 -2.32 28.26 -7.51
N MET A 452 -2.95 28.81 -6.47
CA MET A 452 -3.48 28.02 -5.34
C MET A 452 -4.64 27.12 -5.76
N GLU A 453 -5.56 27.59 -6.62
CA GLU A 453 -6.67 26.79 -7.15
C GLU A 453 -6.17 25.60 -7.97
N THR A 454 -5.17 25.83 -8.82
CA THR A 454 -4.54 24.76 -9.60
C THR A 454 -3.89 23.71 -8.70
N LEU A 455 -3.23 24.14 -7.62
CA LEU A 455 -2.62 23.24 -6.64
C LEU A 455 -3.66 22.47 -5.83
N ILE A 456 -4.78 23.09 -5.47
CA ILE A 456 -5.91 22.43 -4.80
C ILE A 456 -6.48 21.33 -5.71
N GLU A 457 -6.66 21.60 -7.01
CA GLU A 457 -7.20 20.61 -7.94
C GLU A 457 -6.23 19.43 -8.14
N ASP A 458 -4.92 19.69 -8.28
CA ASP A 458 -3.90 18.63 -8.34
C ASP A 458 -3.89 17.78 -7.05
N LEU A 459 -3.93 18.42 -5.88
CA LEU A 459 -4.03 17.72 -4.59
C LEU A 459 -5.30 16.89 -4.47
N LYS A 460 -6.44 17.39 -4.95
CA LYS A 460 -7.72 16.69 -4.94
C LYS A 460 -7.70 15.47 -5.87
N SER A 461 -7.08 15.58 -7.04
CA SER A 461 -6.90 14.46 -7.97
C SER A 461 -5.99 13.37 -7.36
N LYS A 462 -4.92 13.76 -6.67
CA LYS A 462 -4.02 12.85 -5.95
C LYS A 462 -4.71 12.17 -4.78
N ALA A 463 -5.52 12.91 -4.02
CA ALA A 463 -6.33 12.36 -2.93
C ALA A 463 -7.30 11.30 -3.46
N SER A 464 -8.04 11.60 -4.53
CA SER A 464 -8.98 10.65 -5.16
C SER A 464 -8.27 9.38 -5.67
N LYS A 465 -7.06 9.51 -6.20
CA LYS A 465 -6.24 8.37 -6.65
C LYS A 465 -5.67 7.56 -5.49
N ALA A 466 -5.35 8.20 -4.37
CA ALA A 466 -4.91 7.51 -3.16
C ALA A 466 -6.07 6.77 -2.48
N GLU A 467 -7.26 7.37 -2.47
CA GLU A 467 -8.48 6.77 -1.94
C GLU A 467 -8.86 5.51 -2.71
N SER A 468 -8.97 5.57 -4.04
CA SER A 468 -9.26 4.37 -4.86
C SER A 468 -8.21 3.25 -4.72
N ARG A 469 -6.92 3.60 -4.55
CA ARG A 469 -5.87 2.61 -4.22
C ARG A 469 -6.10 1.98 -2.85
N THR A 470 -6.52 2.77 -1.87
CA THR A 470 -6.80 2.29 -0.51
C THR A 470 -8.01 1.36 -0.51
N GLU A 471 -9.09 1.71 -1.21
CA GLU A 471 -10.25 0.84 -1.42
C GLU A 471 -9.85 -0.47 -2.10
N THR A 472 -9.01 -0.41 -3.15
CA THR A 472 -8.51 -1.62 -3.82
C THR A 472 -7.71 -2.53 -2.88
N VAL A 473 -6.84 -1.95 -2.03
CA VAL A 473 -6.06 -2.70 -1.03
C VAL A 473 -6.97 -3.28 0.05
N GLU A 474 -8.01 -2.54 0.47
CA GLU A 474 -9.00 -3.02 1.43
C GLU A 474 -9.77 -4.23 0.88
N GLU A 475 -10.22 -4.17 -0.37
CA GLU A 475 -10.84 -5.30 -1.07
C GLU A 475 -9.91 -6.53 -1.12
N GLN A 476 -8.62 -6.32 -1.46
CA GLN A 476 -7.62 -7.40 -1.45
C GLN A 476 -7.42 -7.99 -0.05
N CYS A 477 -7.36 -7.16 0.99
CA CYS A 477 -7.26 -7.59 2.38
C CYS A 477 -8.47 -8.43 2.81
N ILE A 478 -9.69 -8.04 2.39
CA ILE A 478 -10.90 -8.82 2.65
C ILE A 478 -10.78 -10.20 1.98
N VAL A 479 -10.40 -10.26 0.70
CA VAL A 479 -10.23 -11.53 -0.02
C VAL A 479 -9.20 -12.41 0.67
N LEU A 480 -8.01 -11.88 1.00
CA LEU A 480 -6.97 -12.62 1.72
C LEU A 480 -7.44 -13.12 3.10
N SER A 481 -8.20 -12.31 3.83
CA SER A 481 -8.77 -12.70 5.12
C SER A 481 -9.76 -13.86 4.97
N THR A 482 -10.62 -13.80 3.96
CA THR A 482 -11.59 -14.88 3.69
C THR A 482 -10.91 -16.19 3.26
N THR A 483 -9.90 -16.14 2.40
CA THR A 483 -9.15 -17.33 1.96
C THR A 483 -8.33 -17.93 3.10
N ASN A 484 -7.70 -17.08 3.93
CA ASN A 484 -6.97 -17.55 5.12
C ASN A 484 -7.90 -18.21 6.15
N SER A 485 -9.13 -17.70 6.32
CA SER A 485 -10.14 -18.37 7.15
C SER A 485 -10.53 -19.74 6.60
N ALA A 486 -10.69 -19.86 5.28
CA ALA A 486 -11.01 -21.14 4.62
C ALA A 486 -9.85 -22.16 4.78
N LEU A 487 -8.61 -21.75 4.50
CA LEU A 487 -7.43 -22.58 4.68
C LEU A 487 -7.26 -23.03 6.14
N ASN A 488 -7.50 -22.15 7.12
CA ASN A 488 -7.46 -22.55 8.53
C ASN A 488 -8.50 -23.62 8.88
N LYS A 489 -9.70 -23.58 8.28
CA LYS A 489 -10.72 -24.65 8.45
C LYS A 489 -10.24 -25.96 7.83
N GLU A 490 -9.60 -25.93 6.67
CA GLU A 490 -9.04 -27.15 6.06
C GLU A 490 -7.88 -27.73 6.88
N VAL A 491 -6.95 -26.89 7.35
CA VAL A 491 -5.83 -27.32 8.21
C VAL A 491 -6.35 -27.95 9.50
N THR A 492 -7.40 -27.38 10.11
CA THR A 492 -8.00 -27.96 11.33
C THR A 492 -8.68 -29.30 11.05
N SER A 493 -9.38 -29.44 9.92
CA SER A 493 -9.95 -30.72 9.46
C SER A 493 -8.87 -31.78 9.22
N LEU A 494 -7.79 -31.43 8.50
CA LEU A 494 -6.66 -32.32 8.24
C LEU A 494 -5.96 -32.75 9.52
N ARG A 495 -5.77 -31.84 10.50
CA ARG A 495 -5.22 -32.19 11.82
C ARG A 495 -6.11 -33.17 12.58
N GLN A 496 -7.44 -33.00 12.51
CA GLN A 496 -8.37 -33.95 13.13
C GLN A 496 -8.28 -35.33 12.47
N ARG A 497 -8.21 -35.39 11.14
CA ARG A 497 -8.04 -36.63 10.40
C ARG A 497 -6.70 -37.31 10.72
N ALA A 498 -5.61 -36.56 10.77
CA ALA A 498 -4.29 -37.08 11.15
C ALA A 498 -4.33 -37.72 12.55
N LYS A 499 -4.93 -37.05 13.54
CA LYS A 499 -5.12 -37.60 14.90
C LYS A 499 -5.92 -38.91 14.90
N SER A 500 -6.95 -39.01 14.06
CA SER A 500 -7.75 -40.25 13.96
C SER A 500 -6.96 -41.41 13.36
N LEU A 501 -6.13 -41.14 12.35
CA LEU A 501 -5.26 -42.13 11.73
C LEU A 501 -4.14 -42.57 12.69
N GLU A 502 -3.56 -41.64 13.44
CA GLU A 502 -2.56 -41.92 14.47
C GLU A 502 -3.13 -42.85 15.55
N ALA A 503 -4.34 -42.57 16.05
CA ALA A 503 -5.03 -43.44 17.00
C ALA A 503 -5.32 -44.84 16.45
N SER A 504 -5.69 -44.94 15.15
CA SER A 504 -5.90 -46.23 14.48
C SER A 504 -4.59 -47.00 14.31
N LEU A 505 -3.50 -46.32 13.98
CA LEU A 505 -2.17 -46.91 13.82
C LEU A 505 -1.64 -47.44 15.16
N ASP A 506 -1.83 -46.70 16.25
CA ASP A 506 -1.51 -47.15 17.61
C ASP A 506 -2.30 -48.40 18.00
N LEU A 507 -3.59 -48.48 17.62
CA LEU A 507 -4.42 -49.65 17.88
C LEU A 507 -3.87 -50.88 17.12
N ILE A 508 -3.60 -50.74 15.83
CA ILE A 508 -3.04 -51.80 14.99
C ILE A 508 -1.68 -52.27 15.52
N ASN A 509 -0.82 -51.35 15.96
CA ASN A 509 0.47 -51.68 16.54
C ASN A 509 0.32 -52.48 17.84
N LYS A 510 -0.61 -52.10 18.72
CA LYS A 510 -0.92 -52.86 19.94
C LYS A 510 -1.44 -54.26 19.63
N GLU A 511 -2.26 -54.42 18.59
CA GLU A 511 -2.74 -55.74 18.14
C GLU A 511 -1.60 -56.58 17.56
N LYS A 512 -0.77 -55.99 16.70
CA LYS A 512 0.43 -56.64 16.15
C LYS A 512 1.38 -57.12 17.26
N GLU A 513 1.58 -56.32 18.29
CA GLU A 513 2.41 -56.69 19.45
C GLU A 513 1.81 -57.88 20.21
N LYS A 514 0.48 -57.90 20.44
CA LYS A 514 -0.22 -59.05 21.02
C LYS A 514 -0.03 -60.31 20.18
N TYR A 515 -0.20 -60.23 18.86
CA TYR A 515 0.02 -61.37 17.96
C TYR A 515 1.48 -61.84 17.97
N ALA A 516 2.44 -60.93 17.98
CA ALA A 516 3.86 -61.28 18.07
C ALA A 516 4.18 -62.00 19.39
N GLN A 517 3.64 -61.53 20.52
CA GLN A 517 3.78 -62.20 21.83
C GLN A 517 3.13 -63.59 21.81
N GLU A 518 1.94 -63.73 21.23
CA GLU A 518 1.27 -65.02 21.11
C GLU A 518 2.10 -66.01 20.27
N ILE A 519 2.63 -65.57 19.13
CA ILE A 519 3.55 -66.37 18.29
C ILE A 519 4.80 -66.78 19.09
N ALA A 520 5.41 -65.85 19.83
CA ALA A 520 6.58 -66.15 20.66
C ALA A 520 6.28 -67.22 21.73
N THR A 521 5.10 -67.15 22.37
CA THR A 521 4.67 -68.18 23.33
C THR A 521 4.43 -69.55 22.68
N ARG A 522 3.81 -69.59 21.50
CA ARG A 522 3.62 -70.82 20.72
C ARG A 522 4.95 -71.43 20.28
N ASN A 523 5.88 -70.61 19.79
CA ASN A 523 7.21 -71.05 19.39
C ASN A 523 8.00 -71.63 20.58
N LYS A 524 7.89 -71.02 21.75
CA LYS A 524 8.50 -71.57 22.98
C LYS A 524 7.94 -72.95 23.33
N LEU A 525 6.61 -73.12 23.29
CA LEU A 525 5.97 -74.41 23.55
C LEU A 525 6.42 -75.48 22.54
N LEU A 526 6.46 -75.13 21.24
CA LEU A 526 6.96 -76.03 20.20
C LEU A 526 8.41 -76.42 20.45
N MET A 527 9.26 -75.47 20.87
CA MET A 527 10.66 -75.76 21.17
C MET A 527 10.80 -76.70 22.37
N ASP A 528 10.00 -76.52 23.42
CA ASP A 528 9.96 -77.42 24.59
C ASP A 528 9.51 -78.84 24.17
N MET A 529 8.50 -78.96 23.31
CA MET A 529 8.06 -80.25 22.76
C MET A 529 9.13 -80.92 21.91
N VAL A 530 9.83 -80.17 21.04
CA VAL A 530 10.94 -80.69 20.22
C VAL A 530 12.10 -81.16 21.10
N MET A 531 12.41 -80.44 22.17
CA MET A 531 13.41 -80.85 23.16
C MET A 531 13.02 -82.16 23.86
N GLN A 532 11.75 -82.31 24.27
CA GLN A 532 11.22 -83.55 24.85
C GLN A 532 11.26 -84.73 23.85
N LEU A 533 10.85 -84.50 22.61
CA LEU A 533 10.92 -85.52 21.56
C LEU A 533 12.36 -85.93 21.27
N SER A 534 13.31 -84.99 21.33
CA SER A 534 14.73 -85.27 21.12
C SER A 534 15.33 -86.12 22.25
N SER A 535 14.96 -85.85 23.51
CA SER A 535 15.42 -86.66 24.64
C SER A 535 14.81 -88.07 24.64
N GLU A 536 13.53 -88.21 24.30
CA GLU A 536 12.90 -89.53 24.12
C GLU A 536 13.52 -90.31 22.96
N ARG A 537 13.82 -89.64 21.84
CA ARG A 537 14.53 -90.27 20.71
C ARG A 537 15.89 -90.80 21.14
N GLU A 538 16.67 -90.04 21.92
CA GLU A 538 17.97 -90.50 22.39
C GLU A 538 17.83 -91.64 23.41
N ARG A 539 16.87 -91.56 24.33
CA ARG A 539 16.53 -92.64 25.27
C ARG A 539 16.18 -93.94 24.56
N ILE A 540 15.31 -93.89 23.55
CA ILE A 540 14.92 -95.07 22.75
C ILE A 540 16.13 -95.63 22.00
N LYS A 541 16.95 -94.78 21.40
CA LYS A 541 18.16 -95.19 20.70
C LYS A 541 19.15 -95.90 21.62
N GLU A 542 19.29 -95.43 22.86
CA GLU A 542 20.15 -96.05 23.88
C GLU A 542 19.59 -97.39 24.39
N GLN A 543 18.26 -97.49 24.53
CA GLN A 543 17.58 -98.76 24.78
C GLN A 543 17.79 -99.76 23.63
N LEU A 544 17.62 -99.34 22.37
CA LEU A 544 17.86 -100.17 21.20
C LEU A 544 19.31 -100.65 21.11
N TYR A 545 20.28 -99.77 21.40
CA TYR A 545 21.70 -100.14 21.45
C TYR A 545 21.98 -101.21 22.51
N SER A 546 21.38 -101.05 23.70
CA SER A 546 21.49 -102.02 24.79
C SER A 546 20.90 -103.38 24.41
N LEU A 547 19.70 -103.38 23.82
CA LEU A 547 19.01 -104.59 23.35
C LEU A 547 19.78 -105.28 22.23
N ALA A 548 20.34 -104.53 21.27
CA ALA A 548 21.18 -105.06 20.20
C ALA A 548 22.44 -105.76 20.76
N LYS A 549 23.06 -105.18 21.78
CA LYS A 549 24.23 -105.77 22.46
C LYS A 549 23.86 -107.04 23.24
N GLU A 550 22.69 -107.08 23.85
CA GLU A 550 22.15 -108.27 24.51
C GLU A 550 21.82 -109.37 23.50
N ASN A 551 21.17 -109.04 22.39
CA ASN A 551 20.91 -109.97 21.29
C ASN A 551 22.19 -110.56 20.72
N GLU A 552 23.27 -109.79 20.60
CA GLU A 552 24.56 -110.33 20.16
C GLU A 552 25.14 -111.33 21.18
N LYS A 553 24.99 -111.08 22.49
CA LYS A 553 25.37 -112.06 23.53
C LYS A 553 24.52 -113.32 23.47
N LEU A 554 23.20 -113.19 23.26
CA LEU A 554 22.30 -114.34 23.11
C LEU A 554 22.62 -115.16 21.87
N ARG A 555 22.97 -114.52 20.74
CA ARG A 555 23.51 -115.17 19.54
C ARG A 555 24.80 -115.96 19.85
N VAL A 556 25.71 -115.37 20.62
CA VAL A 556 26.95 -116.06 21.04
C VAL A 556 26.65 -117.25 21.95
N ASN A 557 25.66 -117.13 22.86
CA ASN A 557 25.26 -118.22 23.76
C ASN A 557 24.47 -119.34 23.05
N GLN A 558 23.72 -119.04 21.99
CA GLN A 558 23.06 -120.04 21.13
C GLN A 558 24.05 -120.86 20.27
N CYS A 559 25.32 -120.45 20.16
CA CYS A 559 26.37 -121.25 19.52
C CYS A 559 27.01 -122.31 20.45
N SER A 560 26.60 -122.39 21.72
CA SER A 560 27.17 -123.32 22.71
C SER A 560 26.25 -124.45 23.19
N GLU A 561 24.98 -124.52 22.79
CA GLU A 561 24.08 -125.64 23.11
C GLU A 561 23.21 -126.08 21.90
N GLY A 562 23.50 -127.27 21.37
CA GLY A 562 22.49 -128.21 20.87
C GLY A 562 21.65 -127.93 19.61
N SER A 563 22.20 -128.29 18.44
CA SER A 563 21.61 -129.11 17.34
C SER A 563 20.13 -128.94 16.87
N LYS A 564 20.00 -128.69 15.54
CA LYS A 564 19.02 -129.21 14.55
C LYS A 564 17.52 -128.80 14.68
N TYR A 565 16.99 -128.08 13.69
CA TYR A 565 16.26 -128.61 12.50
C TYR A 565 15.52 -127.47 11.74
N GLN A 566 15.55 -127.56 10.40
CA GLN A 566 14.51 -127.24 9.40
C GLN A 566 13.96 -125.80 9.19
N ARG A 567 14.32 -125.24 8.03
CA ARG A 567 13.49 -125.09 6.80
C ARG A 567 12.07 -124.45 6.89
N ASN A 568 11.94 -123.35 6.14
CA ASN A 568 10.79 -122.79 5.37
C ASN A 568 9.72 -121.88 6.02
N GLY A 569 9.31 -120.89 5.21
CA GLY A 569 8.11 -120.02 5.34
C GLY A 569 8.48 -118.55 5.04
N THR A 570 8.48 -118.05 3.80
CA THR A 570 7.35 -117.55 2.96
C THR A 570 6.50 -116.46 3.61
N TYR A 571 6.22 -115.39 2.83
CA TYR A 571 5.27 -114.25 2.93
C TYR A 571 6.04 -112.93 2.71
N ASP A 572 6.00 -112.25 1.56
CA ASP A 572 4.89 -111.77 0.71
C ASP A 572 4.13 -110.58 1.34
N GLY A 573 4.22 -109.41 0.71
CA GLY A 573 3.39 -108.25 1.09
C GLY A 573 4.00 -106.85 0.96
N ASP A 574 4.57 -106.46 -0.19
CA ASP A 574 4.62 -105.02 -0.53
C ASP A 574 3.29 -104.65 -1.21
N LYS A 575 2.32 -104.23 -0.40
CA LYS A 575 1.10 -103.56 -0.85
C LYS A 575 1.35 -102.06 -0.82
N GLU A 576 1.33 -101.47 -2.01
CA GLU A 576 0.96 -100.07 -2.21
C GLU A 576 -0.36 -99.78 -1.50
N LEU A 577 -0.46 -98.61 -0.86
CA LEU A 577 -1.72 -97.89 -0.68
C LEU A 577 -1.45 -96.38 -0.77
N PRO A 578 -2.46 -95.60 -1.18
CA PRO A 578 -2.35 -94.32 -1.85
C PRO A 578 -2.73 -93.17 -0.93
N THR A 579 -2.25 -91.98 -1.26
CA THR A 579 -2.75 -90.72 -0.70
C THR A 579 -3.83 -90.15 -1.61
N THR A 580 -5.09 -90.34 -1.24
CA THR A 580 -6.20 -89.56 -1.75
C THR A 580 -6.86 -88.79 -0.62
N THR A 581 -7.37 -87.60 -0.99
CA THR A 581 -8.41 -86.78 -0.34
C THR A 581 -7.99 -86.11 0.98
N ASP A 582 -8.30 -84.85 1.27
CA ASP A 582 -9.23 -83.86 0.69
C ASP A 582 -8.74 -82.50 1.25
N GLY A 583 -8.84 -81.36 0.58
CA GLY A 583 -10.10 -80.72 0.22
C GLY A 583 -10.37 -79.57 1.20
N GLY A 584 -10.28 -78.33 0.72
CA GLY A 584 -10.56 -77.14 1.53
C GLY A 584 -10.15 -75.85 0.85
N GLY A 585 -10.72 -75.56 -0.33
CA GLY A 585 -10.61 -74.25 -0.95
C GLY A 585 -11.54 -73.25 -0.28
N ILE A 586 -11.13 -71.98 -0.25
CA ILE A 586 -12.04 -70.82 -0.41
C ILE A 586 -11.29 -69.80 -1.25
N GLY A 587 -11.71 -69.67 -2.50
CA GLY A 587 -11.53 -68.45 -3.27
C GLY A 587 -12.75 -67.54 -3.06
N GLY A 588 -12.52 -66.23 -3.18
CA GLY A 588 -13.56 -65.23 -3.32
C GLY A 588 -13.55 -64.18 -2.21
N LEU A 589 -13.12 -62.96 -2.55
CA LEU A 589 -14.00 -61.79 -2.61
C LEU A 589 -13.23 -60.59 -3.18
N ALA A 590 -13.74 -60.09 -4.30
CA ALA A 590 -13.36 -58.85 -4.93
C ALA A 590 -14.04 -57.66 -4.23
N GLU A 591 -13.49 -56.47 -4.50
CA GLU A 591 -14.15 -55.15 -4.55
C GLU A 591 -15.03 -54.74 -3.37
N SER A 592 -14.58 -53.72 -2.63
CA SER A 592 -15.32 -52.47 -2.39
C SER A 592 -14.56 -51.61 -1.39
N LEU A 593 -14.19 -50.39 -1.78
CA LEU A 593 -14.54 -49.13 -1.10
C LEU A 593 -13.69 -47.97 -1.64
N GLN A 594 -14.19 -47.44 -2.74
CA GLN A 594 -14.09 -46.02 -3.07
C GLN A 594 -15.33 -45.34 -2.48
N ALA A 595 -15.16 -44.09 -2.03
CA ALA A 595 -16.14 -43.12 -1.54
C ALA A 595 -16.55 -43.18 -0.05
N GLY A 596 -16.22 -42.08 0.65
CA GLY A 596 -16.89 -41.68 1.88
C GLY A 596 -16.16 -40.58 2.67
N GLY A 597 -16.48 -39.32 2.36
CA GLY A 597 -16.44 -38.19 3.32
C GLY A 597 -15.14 -37.41 3.42
#